data_AF-A0A4Q8AJN8-F1
#
_entry.id   AF-A0A4Q8AJN8-F1
#
_cell.length_a   1.000
_cell.length_b   1.000
_cell.length_c   1.000
_cell.angle_alpha   90.00
_cell.angle_beta   90.00
_cell.angle_gamma   90.00
#
_symmetry.space_group_name_H-M   'P 1'
#
loop_
_entity.id
_entity.type
_entity.pdbx_description
1 polymer ?
#
loop_
_entity_poly.entity_id
_entity_poly.type
_entity_poly.pdbx_seq_one_letter_code
_entity_poly.pdbx_strand_id
1 'polypeptide(L)'
;MGVAAPVRGPSPGYRGEEHPATREHRDARLDNPLSIILGYDPVTLREKVDTAAAADRLAEIAELRSLSALAERTSLLRLLGRLDEAFDVANEALRLTRFTGQRKDLAAARLRRAQVLQFQGKLAEAEAEMTAVAEDAATHEWTRIEAFARQHRGKVHFDGGDLPAALADFKAAVFLREKHGAPADQMETSLTSVLVVESLIAESMSATVPLIGRVERSA
;
A
#
# COMPACT_ATOMS: atom_id res chain seq x y z
N MET A 1 70.91 -1.78 -33.19
CA MET A 1 69.56 -1.20 -33.30
C MET A 1 68.87 -1.85 -34.50
N GLY A 2 67.71 -2.47 -34.46
CA GLY A 2 66.78 -2.81 -33.38
C GLY A 2 66.10 -4.15 -33.72
N VAL A 3 65.71 -4.89 -32.70
CA VAL A 3 64.99 -6.17 -32.84
C VAL A 3 63.51 -5.86 -32.97
N ALA A 4 62.90 -6.19 -34.11
CA ALA A 4 61.48 -5.96 -34.37
C ALA A 4 60.64 -7.02 -33.64
N ALA A 5 59.76 -6.58 -32.74
CA ALA A 5 58.77 -7.43 -32.07
C ALA A 5 57.59 -7.73 -33.02
N PRO A 6 57.03 -8.95 -33.02
CA PRO A 6 55.83 -9.23 -33.80
C PRO A 6 54.59 -8.60 -33.16
N VAL A 7 53.83 -7.89 -33.99
CA VAL A 7 52.55 -7.25 -33.67
C VAL A 7 51.51 -8.34 -33.37
N ARG A 8 50.91 -8.30 -32.17
CA ARG A 8 49.76 -9.15 -31.83
C ARG A 8 48.57 -8.80 -32.73
N GLY A 9 48.11 -9.75 -33.53
CA GLY A 9 46.85 -9.64 -34.27
C GLY A 9 45.63 -9.63 -33.33
N PRO A 10 44.48 -9.12 -33.79
CA PRO A 10 43.26 -9.07 -32.98
C PRO A 10 42.76 -10.49 -32.67
N SER A 11 42.50 -10.75 -31.39
CA SER A 11 41.94 -12.01 -30.91
C SER A 11 40.60 -12.33 -31.60
N PRO A 12 40.31 -13.61 -31.91
CA PRO A 12 39.05 -14.00 -32.53
C PRO A 12 37.88 -13.64 -31.62
N GLY A 13 36.83 -13.06 -32.21
CA GLY A 13 35.67 -12.55 -31.52
C GLY A 13 35.07 -13.56 -30.54
N TYR A 14 34.95 -13.13 -29.29
CA TYR A 14 33.96 -13.66 -28.37
C TYR A 14 32.59 -13.27 -28.94
N ARG A 15 31.98 -14.17 -29.71
CA ARG A 15 30.54 -14.11 -29.96
C ARG A 15 29.90 -14.37 -28.61
N GLY A 16 29.41 -13.30 -27.97
CA GLY A 16 28.66 -13.40 -26.72
C GLY A 16 27.42 -14.24 -26.96
N GLU A 17 27.54 -15.54 -26.76
CA GLU A 17 26.38 -16.39 -26.50
C GLU A 17 25.82 -15.91 -25.15
N GLU A 18 24.64 -15.32 -25.22
CA GLU A 18 23.87 -14.92 -24.05
C GLU A 18 23.74 -16.12 -23.12
N HIS A 19 24.36 -16.01 -21.94
CA HIS A 19 24.27 -17.01 -20.89
C HIS A 19 22.78 -17.24 -20.55
N PRO A 20 22.26 -18.48 -20.54
CA PRO A 20 20.83 -18.73 -20.31
C PRO A 20 20.36 -18.39 -18.88
N ALA A 21 21.22 -17.81 -18.03
CA ALA A 21 20.94 -17.42 -16.66
C ALA A 21 20.50 -15.94 -16.49
N THR A 22 20.42 -15.15 -17.56
CA THR A 22 19.98 -13.73 -17.50
C THR A 22 18.71 -13.42 -18.28
N ARG A 23 17.99 -14.43 -18.77
CA ARG A 23 16.58 -14.24 -19.12
C ARG A 23 15.76 -14.24 -17.83
N GLU A 24 15.69 -13.06 -17.23
CA GLU A 24 14.62 -12.71 -16.30
C GLU A 24 13.31 -13.13 -16.99
N HIS A 25 12.72 -14.22 -16.50
CA HIS A 25 11.41 -14.68 -16.96
C HIS A 25 10.43 -13.65 -16.41
N ARG A 26 10.26 -12.55 -17.16
CA ARG A 26 9.21 -11.56 -16.93
C ARG A 26 7.89 -12.24 -17.25
N ASP A 27 7.37 -12.93 -16.24
CA ASP A 27 6.01 -13.44 -16.25
C ASP A 27 5.08 -12.24 -16.44
N ALA A 28 4.47 -12.13 -17.62
CA ALA A 28 3.59 -11.03 -18.01
C ALA A 28 2.34 -10.88 -17.09
N ARG A 29 2.12 -11.82 -16.16
CA ARG A 29 1.07 -11.76 -15.13
C ARG A 29 1.51 -11.07 -13.83
N LEU A 30 2.82 -10.87 -13.62
CA LEU A 30 3.35 -10.09 -12.50
C LEU A 30 3.14 -8.59 -12.70
N ASP A 31 2.92 -8.16 -13.95
CA ASP A 31 2.75 -6.76 -14.33
C ASP A 31 1.31 -6.24 -14.17
N ASN A 32 0.37 -7.02 -13.63
CA ASN A 32 -0.96 -6.46 -13.34
C ASN A 32 -1.63 -6.95 -12.04
N PRO A 33 -1.15 -6.53 -10.85
CA PRO A 33 -1.93 -6.57 -9.62
C PRO A 33 -3.25 -5.76 -9.67
N LEU A 34 -3.54 -5.02 -10.75
CA LEU A 34 -4.81 -4.30 -10.96
C LEU A 34 -5.96 -5.21 -11.42
N SER A 35 -5.75 -6.50 -11.70
CA SER A 35 -6.85 -7.41 -12.07
C SER A 35 -7.74 -7.80 -10.88
N ILE A 36 -7.25 -7.66 -9.65
CA ILE A 36 -7.95 -8.13 -8.44
C ILE A 36 -8.78 -7.01 -7.79
N ILE A 37 -8.35 -5.75 -7.90
CA ILE A 37 -9.09 -4.61 -7.36
C ILE A 37 -9.95 -4.01 -8.48
N LEU A 38 -11.27 -4.17 -8.36
CA LEU A 38 -12.26 -3.73 -9.34
C LEU A 38 -12.71 -2.28 -9.13
N GLY A 39 -12.32 -1.68 -8.00
CA GLY A 39 -12.66 -0.31 -7.63
C GLY A 39 -12.65 -0.12 -6.13
N TYR A 40 -13.28 0.96 -5.68
CA TYR A 40 -13.43 1.28 -4.26
C TYR A 40 -14.89 1.49 -3.88
N ASP A 41 -15.24 1.10 -2.67
CA ASP A 41 -16.52 1.41 -2.04
C ASP A 41 -16.44 2.76 -1.34
N PRO A 42 -17.22 3.77 -1.78
CA PRO A 42 -17.19 5.10 -1.17
C PRO A 42 -17.80 5.13 0.24
N VAL A 43 -18.54 4.11 0.66
CA VAL A 43 -19.12 4.04 2.01
C VAL A 43 -18.10 3.55 3.02
N THR A 44 -17.35 2.50 2.66
CA THR A 44 -16.41 1.84 3.58
C THR A 44 -14.95 2.21 3.33
N LEU A 45 -14.67 2.96 2.26
CA LEU A 45 -13.32 3.24 1.76
C LEU A 45 -12.47 1.98 1.55
N ARG A 46 -13.12 0.84 1.28
CA ARG A 46 -12.48 -0.46 1.02
C ARG A 46 -12.40 -0.77 -0.46
N GLU A 47 -11.42 -1.60 -0.81
CA GLU A 47 -11.28 -2.19 -2.13
C GLU A 47 -12.48 -3.08 -2.45
N LYS A 48 -13.05 -2.95 -3.66
CA LYS A 48 -13.93 -3.95 -4.26
C LYS A 48 -13.06 -4.98 -4.97
N VAL A 49 -13.25 -6.26 -4.65
CA VAL A 49 -12.28 -7.32 -4.98
C VAL A 49 -12.91 -8.39 -5.86
N ASP A 50 -12.21 -8.81 -6.91
CA ASP A 50 -12.44 -10.10 -7.56
C ASP A 50 -11.89 -11.22 -6.65
N THR A 51 -12.78 -11.81 -5.86
CA THR A 51 -12.41 -12.81 -4.87
C THR A 51 -11.96 -14.14 -5.50
N ALA A 52 -12.42 -14.46 -6.71
CA ALA A 52 -11.98 -15.65 -7.43
C ALA A 52 -10.53 -15.48 -7.91
N ALA A 53 -10.23 -14.37 -8.59
CA ALA A 53 -8.88 -14.06 -9.03
C ALA A 53 -7.89 -13.95 -7.84
N ALA A 54 -8.33 -13.38 -6.72
CA ALA A 54 -7.52 -13.32 -5.50
C ALA A 54 -7.22 -14.71 -4.92
N ALA A 55 -8.21 -15.61 -4.91
CA ALA A 55 -8.06 -16.97 -4.42
C ALA A 55 -7.12 -17.80 -5.31
N ASP A 56 -7.27 -17.70 -6.62
CA ASP A 56 -6.40 -18.37 -7.60
C ASP A 56 -4.96 -17.91 -7.43
N ARG A 57 -4.73 -16.59 -7.36
CA ARG A 57 -3.39 -16.04 -7.15
C ARG A 57 -2.80 -16.49 -5.83
N LEU A 58 -3.60 -16.54 -4.76
CA LEU A 58 -3.14 -17.01 -3.45
C LEU A 58 -2.69 -18.48 -3.50
N ALA A 59 -3.40 -19.33 -4.26
CA ALA A 59 -3.04 -20.73 -4.45
C ALA A 59 -1.72 -20.88 -5.23
N GLU A 60 -1.50 -20.08 -6.27
CA GLU A 60 -0.26 -20.10 -7.07
C GLU A 60 0.99 -19.82 -6.23
N ILE A 61 0.91 -18.89 -5.28
CA ILE A 61 2.06 -18.43 -4.48
C ILE A 61 2.13 -19.06 -3.09
N ALA A 62 1.25 -20.00 -2.77
CA ALA A 62 1.07 -20.53 -1.41
C ALA A 62 2.37 -21.12 -0.82
N GLU A 63 3.19 -21.76 -1.64
CA GLU A 63 4.44 -22.41 -1.20
C GLU A 63 5.68 -21.50 -1.24
N LEU A 64 5.55 -20.29 -1.79
CA LEU A 64 6.65 -19.34 -1.81
C LEU A 64 6.87 -18.74 -0.40
N ARG A 65 8.14 -18.58 -0.03
CA ARG A 65 8.57 -18.08 1.30
C ARG A 65 9.44 -16.82 1.23
N SER A 66 9.59 -16.23 0.04
CA SER A 66 10.28 -14.95 -0.09
C SER A 66 9.50 -13.85 0.62
N LEU A 67 10.19 -12.77 1.02
CA LEU A 67 9.54 -11.61 1.64
C LEU A 67 8.45 -11.03 0.74
N SER A 68 8.69 -10.97 -0.58
CA SER A 68 7.71 -10.51 -1.55
C SER A 68 6.47 -11.39 -1.60
N ALA A 69 6.64 -12.73 -1.61
CA ALA A 69 5.53 -13.65 -1.61
C ALA A 69 4.70 -13.59 -0.32
N LEU A 70 5.35 -13.52 0.85
CA LEU A 70 4.63 -13.38 2.13
C LEU A 70 3.88 -12.04 2.21
N ALA A 71 4.46 -10.96 1.68
CA ALA A 71 3.78 -9.66 1.58
C ALA A 71 2.54 -9.71 0.65
N GLU A 72 2.65 -10.38 -0.49
CA GLU A 72 1.52 -10.57 -1.41
C GLU A 72 0.44 -11.44 -0.77
N ARG A 73 0.80 -12.60 -0.20
CA ARG A 73 -0.11 -13.50 0.52
C ARG A 73 -0.85 -12.80 1.64
N THR A 74 -0.17 -12.00 2.45
CA THR A 74 -0.80 -11.18 3.50
C THR A 74 -1.90 -10.29 2.92
N SER A 75 -1.63 -9.65 1.78
CA SER A 75 -2.56 -8.74 1.13
C SER A 75 -3.77 -9.50 0.56
N LEU A 76 -3.54 -10.63 -0.12
CA LEU A 76 -4.60 -11.47 -0.68
C LEU A 76 -5.50 -12.09 0.41
N LEU A 77 -4.91 -12.64 1.47
CA LEU A 77 -5.65 -13.18 2.61
C LEU A 77 -6.52 -12.11 3.27
N ARG A 78 -6.01 -10.87 3.43
CA ARG A 78 -6.81 -9.73 3.91
C ARG A 78 -7.98 -9.44 2.98
N LEU A 79 -7.74 -9.34 1.68
CA LEU A 79 -8.78 -9.04 0.68
C LEU A 79 -9.85 -10.13 0.61
N LEU A 80 -9.48 -11.39 0.90
CA LEU A 80 -10.40 -12.54 0.99
C LEU A 80 -11.10 -12.65 2.36
N GLY A 81 -10.82 -11.75 3.31
CA GLY A 81 -11.39 -11.80 4.65
C GLY A 81 -10.82 -12.92 5.55
N ARG A 82 -9.75 -13.58 5.14
CA ARG A 82 -9.04 -14.62 5.93
C ARG A 82 -8.05 -13.97 6.89
N LEU A 83 -8.57 -13.20 7.83
CA LEU A 83 -7.80 -12.21 8.59
C LEU A 83 -6.80 -12.83 9.59
N ASP A 84 -7.15 -13.94 10.24
CA ASP A 84 -6.26 -14.60 11.19
C ASP A 84 -5.04 -15.20 10.47
N GLU A 85 -5.29 -15.86 9.34
CA GLU A 85 -4.21 -16.36 8.47
C GLU A 85 -3.37 -15.21 7.90
N ALA A 86 -4.01 -14.11 7.49
CA ALA A 86 -3.29 -12.92 7.03
C ALA A 86 -2.36 -12.38 8.13
N PHE A 87 -2.80 -12.41 9.38
CA PHE A 87 -2.01 -11.94 10.52
C PHE A 87 -0.81 -12.84 10.79
N ASP A 88 -1.00 -14.16 10.73
CA ASP A 88 0.10 -15.13 10.88
C ASP A 88 1.16 -14.96 9.79
N VAL A 89 0.75 -14.82 8.53
CA VAL A 89 1.66 -14.59 7.40
C VAL A 89 2.34 -13.21 7.51
N ALA A 90 1.63 -12.18 7.97
CA ALA A 90 2.23 -10.87 8.19
C ALA A 90 3.33 -10.90 9.27
N ASN A 91 3.11 -11.67 10.35
CA ASN A 91 4.11 -11.88 11.39
C ASN A 91 5.31 -12.68 10.88
N GLU A 92 5.09 -13.65 10.00
CA GLU A 92 6.18 -14.37 9.33
C GLU A 92 7.03 -13.43 8.47
N ALA A 93 6.39 -12.60 7.63
CA ALA A 93 7.07 -11.59 6.82
C ALA A 93 7.90 -10.64 7.70
N LEU A 94 7.32 -10.18 8.82
CA LEU A 94 8.00 -9.29 9.76
C LEU A 94 9.21 -9.94 10.45
N ARG A 95 9.15 -11.25 10.74
CA ARG A 95 10.32 -11.98 11.24
C ARG A 95 11.41 -12.05 10.17
N LEU A 96 11.04 -12.26 8.91
CA LEU A 96 11.99 -12.36 7.80
C LEU A 96 12.78 -11.06 7.58
N THR A 97 12.17 -9.88 7.74
CA THR A 97 12.87 -8.59 7.60
C THR A 97 14.00 -8.39 8.61
N ARG A 98 13.96 -9.09 9.75
CA ARG A 98 15.04 -9.02 10.77
C ARG A 98 16.33 -9.64 10.28
N PHE A 99 16.26 -10.56 9.32
CA PHE A 99 17.44 -11.20 8.73
C PHE A 99 17.99 -10.43 7.52
N THR A 100 17.16 -9.63 6.83
CA THR A 100 17.62 -8.79 5.72
C THR A 100 18.27 -7.48 6.19
N GLY A 101 17.93 -7.00 7.39
CA GLY A 101 18.48 -5.79 7.99
C GLY A 101 18.01 -4.48 7.35
N GLN A 102 17.17 -4.54 6.33
CA GLN A 102 16.68 -3.35 5.63
C GLN A 102 15.52 -2.71 6.39
N ARG A 103 15.77 -1.53 6.98
CA ARG A 103 14.74 -0.79 7.75
C ARG A 103 13.49 -0.46 6.92
N LYS A 104 13.67 -0.20 5.63
CA LYS A 104 12.57 0.08 4.70
C LYS A 104 11.65 -1.12 4.52
N ASP A 105 12.21 -2.33 4.44
CA ASP A 105 11.45 -3.58 4.36
C ASP A 105 10.68 -3.84 5.67
N LEU A 106 11.32 -3.58 6.81
CA LEU A 106 10.67 -3.66 8.12
C LEU A 106 9.46 -2.70 8.21
N ALA A 107 9.62 -1.44 7.78
CA ALA A 107 8.52 -0.47 7.77
C ALA A 107 7.35 -0.92 6.87
N ALA A 108 7.65 -1.43 5.68
CA ALA A 108 6.63 -1.96 4.76
C ALA A 108 5.90 -3.20 5.34
N ALA A 109 6.61 -4.10 6.00
CA ALA A 109 6.03 -5.28 6.64
C ALA A 109 5.13 -4.90 7.83
N ARG A 110 5.57 -3.95 8.68
CA ARG A 110 4.76 -3.42 9.79
C ARG A 110 3.46 -2.78 9.30
N LEU A 111 3.56 -1.96 8.26
CA LEU A 111 2.38 -1.31 7.68
C LEU A 111 1.35 -2.32 7.18
N ARG A 112 1.82 -3.38 6.51
CA ARG A 112 0.94 -4.44 6.02
C ARG A 112 0.27 -5.24 7.15
N ARG A 113 1.01 -5.53 8.22
CA ARG A 113 0.44 -6.13 9.43
C ARG A 113 -0.59 -5.21 10.09
N ALA A 114 -0.34 -3.90 10.13
CA ALA A 114 -1.28 -2.93 10.67
C ALA A 114 -2.58 -2.84 9.86
N GLN A 115 -2.52 -3.02 8.53
CA GLN A 115 -3.72 -3.15 7.71
C GLN A 115 -4.54 -4.40 8.09
N VAL A 116 -3.90 -5.52 8.43
CA VAL A 116 -4.62 -6.70 8.92
C VAL A 116 -5.28 -6.41 10.28
N LEU A 117 -4.57 -5.77 11.20
CA LEU A 117 -5.12 -5.35 12.50
C LEU A 117 -6.35 -4.45 12.33
N GLN A 118 -6.30 -3.49 11.39
CA GLN A 118 -7.44 -2.65 11.05
C GLN A 118 -8.65 -3.50 10.63
N PHE A 119 -8.47 -4.43 9.71
CA PHE A 119 -9.57 -5.29 9.23
C PHE A 119 -10.07 -6.25 10.32
N GLN A 120 -9.24 -6.61 11.30
CA GLN A 120 -9.66 -7.35 12.50
C GLN A 120 -10.41 -6.47 13.51
N GLY A 121 -10.59 -5.18 13.25
CA GLY A 121 -11.23 -4.23 14.18
C GLY A 121 -10.33 -3.79 15.34
N LYS A 122 -9.04 -4.14 15.33
CA LYS A 122 -8.06 -3.76 16.36
C LYS A 122 -7.51 -2.36 16.06
N LEU A 123 -8.41 -1.38 16.04
CA LEU A 123 -8.15 -0.04 15.52
C LEU A 123 -7.03 0.68 16.27
N ALA A 124 -7.02 0.64 17.61
CA ALA A 124 -5.97 1.29 18.41
C ALA A 124 -4.56 0.72 18.14
N GLU A 125 -4.46 -0.59 17.95
CA GLU A 125 -3.19 -1.25 17.64
C GLU A 125 -2.73 -0.92 16.22
N ALA A 126 -3.66 -0.87 15.26
CA ALA A 126 -3.38 -0.46 13.89
C ALA A 126 -2.92 1.00 13.82
N GLU A 127 -3.59 1.90 14.53
CA GLU A 127 -3.25 3.32 14.61
C GLU A 127 -1.84 3.53 15.18
N ALA A 128 -1.52 2.87 16.29
CA ALA A 128 -0.20 2.98 16.92
C ALA A 128 0.92 2.48 15.99
N GLU A 129 0.73 1.34 15.33
CA GLU A 129 1.69 0.82 14.36
C GLU A 129 1.87 1.74 13.16
N MET A 130 0.78 2.25 12.57
CA MET A 130 0.83 3.14 11.40
C MET A 130 1.43 4.49 11.74
N THR A 131 1.20 5.02 12.94
CA THR A 131 1.84 6.25 13.43
C THR A 131 3.34 6.09 13.52
N ALA A 132 3.81 5.02 14.18
CA ALA A 132 5.24 4.73 14.29
C ALA A 132 5.91 4.54 12.93
N VAL A 133 5.23 3.89 11.97
CA VAL A 133 5.74 3.74 10.59
C VAL A 133 5.79 5.08 9.86
N ALA A 134 4.76 5.93 10.00
CA ALA A 134 4.74 7.25 9.36
C ALA A 134 5.88 8.15 9.86
N GLU A 135 6.14 8.17 11.17
CA GLU A 135 7.21 8.95 11.79
C GLU A 135 8.60 8.46 11.37
N ASP A 136 8.82 7.14 11.36
CA ASP A 136 10.08 6.54 10.92
C ASP A 136 10.33 6.79 9.43
N ALA A 137 9.28 6.66 8.60
CA ALA A 137 9.34 6.96 7.17
C ALA A 137 9.63 8.45 6.89
N ALA A 138 9.02 9.37 7.65
CA ALA A 138 9.30 10.80 7.54
C ALA A 138 10.76 11.11 7.90
N THR A 139 11.27 10.50 8.98
CA THR A 139 12.67 10.68 9.43
C THR A 139 13.68 10.24 8.38
N HIS A 140 13.37 9.20 7.61
CA HIS A 140 14.25 8.65 6.57
C HIS A 140 13.86 9.07 5.14
N GLU A 141 12.94 10.03 5.00
CA GLU A 141 12.42 10.53 3.72
C GLU A 141 11.88 9.44 2.78
N TRP A 142 11.28 8.38 3.33
CA TRP A 142 10.58 7.35 2.57
C TRP A 142 9.17 7.81 2.21
N THR A 143 9.07 8.88 1.43
CA THR A 143 7.81 9.60 1.12
C THR A 143 6.68 8.67 0.68
N ARG A 144 6.96 7.64 -0.12
CA ARG A 144 5.95 6.67 -0.56
C ARG A 144 5.40 5.84 0.62
N ILE A 145 6.25 5.42 1.55
CA ILE A 145 5.83 4.66 2.75
C ILE A 145 5.06 5.58 3.69
N GLU A 146 5.53 6.81 3.90
CA GLU A 146 4.82 7.79 4.72
C GLU A 146 3.42 8.05 4.18
N ALA A 147 3.29 8.34 2.88
CA ALA A 147 2.00 8.57 2.23
C ALA A 147 1.05 7.37 2.41
N PHE A 148 1.58 6.15 2.29
CA PHE A 148 0.79 4.94 2.48
C PHE A 148 0.36 4.74 3.94
N ALA A 149 1.27 5.02 4.90
CA ALA A 149 0.97 4.95 6.33
C ALA A 149 -0.11 5.96 6.73
N ARG A 150 0.00 7.21 6.26
CA ARG A 150 -1.02 8.26 6.47
C ARG A 150 -2.35 7.87 5.87
N GLN A 151 -2.37 7.41 4.61
CA GLN A 151 -3.61 6.96 3.96
C GLN A 151 -4.32 5.86 4.78
N HIS A 152 -3.58 4.85 5.23
CA HIS A 152 -4.20 3.74 5.96
C HIS A 152 -4.57 4.11 7.40
N ARG A 153 -3.81 4.97 8.07
CA ARG A 153 -4.20 5.50 9.39
C ARG A 153 -5.45 6.37 9.29
N GLY A 154 -5.59 7.15 8.23
CA GLY A 154 -6.82 7.87 7.91
C GLY A 154 -8.02 6.92 7.79
N LYS A 155 -7.85 5.75 7.16
CA LYS A 155 -8.90 4.72 7.15
C LYS A 155 -9.19 4.15 8.55
N VAL A 156 -8.19 4.00 9.42
CA VAL A 156 -8.39 3.55 10.81
C VAL A 156 -9.23 4.57 11.59
N HIS A 157 -8.92 5.86 11.48
CA HIS A 157 -9.72 6.93 12.06
C HIS A 157 -11.14 6.96 11.50
N PHE A 158 -11.29 6.76 10.19
CA PHE A 158 -12.59 6.66 9.53
C PHE A 158 -13.42 5.49 10.09
N ASP A 159 -12.84 4.29 10.21
CA ASP A 159 -13.49 3.12 10.80
C ASP A 159 -13.91 3.36 12.27
N GLY A 160 -13.13 4.18 13.00
CA GLY A 160 -13.42 4.59 14.37
C GLY A 160 -14.39 5.76 14.51
N GLY A 161 -14.83 6.36 13.40
CA GLY A 161 -15.73 7.52 13.38
C GLY A 161 -15.07 8.88 13.64
N ASP A 162 -13.74 8.94 13.77
CA ASP A 162 -13.00 10.21 13.89
C ASP A 162 -12.75 10.82 12.50
N LEU A 163 -13.80 11.41 11.94
CA LEU A 163 -13.75 12.02 10.62
C LEU A 163 -12.72 13.18 10.52
N PRO A 164 -12.56 14.07 11.52
CA PRO A 164 -11.51 15.09 11.50
C PRO A 164 -10.09 14.51 11.39
N ALA A 165 -9.75 13.50 12.20
CA ALA A 165 -8.43 12.86 12.13
C ALA A 165 -8.24 12.12 10.80
N ALA A 166 -9.28 11.44 10.31
CA ALA A 166 -9.27 10.79 9.00
C ALA A 166 -8.95 11.78 7.87
N LEU A 167 -9.65 12.93 7.85
CA LEU A 167 -9.45 13.97 6.85
C LEU A 167 -8.03 14.53 6.87
N ALA A 168 -7.48 14.79 8.06
CA ALA A 168 -6.12 15.30 8.21
C ALA A 168 -5.10 14.33 7.59
N ASP A 169 -5.25 13.03 7.84
CA ASP A 169 -4.37 12.00 7.30
C ASP A 169 -4.50 11.83 5.79
N PHE A 170 -5.73 11.83 5.24
CA PHE A 170 -5.93 11.75 3.80
C PHE A 170 -5.34 12.95 3.06
N LYS A 171 -5.49 14.18 3.60
CA LYS A 171 -4.86 15.38 3.05
C LYS A 171 -3.33 15.31 3.10
N ALA A 172 -2.75 14.84 4.20
CA ALA A 172 -1.31 14.62 4.30
C ALA A 172 -0.84 13.60 3.25
N ALA A 173 -1.60 12.53 3.04
CA ALA A 173 -1.28 11.50 2.06
C ALA A 173 -1.38 12.01 0.59
N VAL A 174 -2.30 12.92 0.28
CA VAL A 174 -2.38 13.63 -1.01
C VAL A 174 -1.14 14.50 -1.22
N PHE A 175 -0.82 15.38 -0.26
CA PHE A 175 0.33 16.28 -0.35
C PHE A 175 1.64 15.51 -0.56
N LEU A 176 1.85 14.43 0.19
CA LEU A 176 3.04 13.59 0.04
C LEU A 176 3.10 12.95 -1.35
N ARG A 177 1.97 12.50 -1.90
CA ARG A 177 1.88 11.93 -3.26
C ARG A 177 2.18 12.95 -4.35
N GLU A 178 1.72 14.18 -4.21
CA GLU A 178 2.02 15.27 -5.15
C GLU A 178 3.51 15.57 -5.13
N LYS A 179 4.09 15.71 -3.93
CA LYS A 179 5.51 16.02 -3.73
C LYS A 179 6.45 15.03 -4.44
N HIS A 180 6.09 13.75 -4.54
CA HIS A 180 6.96 12.73 -5.15
C HIS A 180 6.50 12.23 -6.53
N GLY A 181 5.50 12.87 -7.14
CA GLY A 181 4.99 12.48 -8.47
C GLY A 181 4.41 11.07 -8.48
N ALA A 182 3.56 10.75 -7.50
CA ALA A 182 2.92 9.43 -7.42
C ALA A 182 2.06 9.15 -8.67
N PRO A 183 1.91 7.87 -9.05
CA PRO A 183 0.95 7.43 -10.08
C PRO A 183 -0.47 7.94 -9.82
N ALA A 184 -1.21 8.18 -10.91
CA ALA A 184 -2.55 8.78 -10.88
C ALA A 184 -3.57 7.96 -10.08
N ASP A 185 -3.51 6.63 -10.15
CA ASP A 185 -4.36 5.69 -9.40
C ASP A 185 -4.17 5.82 -7.87
N GLN A 186 -2.92 5.98 -7.42
CA GLN A 186 -2.61 6.19 -6.00
C GLN A 186 -3.08 7.57 -5.53
N MET A 187 -2.99 8.58 -6.40
CA MET A 187 -3.49 9.92 -6.14
C MET A 187 -5.02 9.91 -6.00
N GLU A 188 -5.71 9.34 -7.00
CA GLU A 188 -7.16 9.26 -7.08
C GLU A 188 -7.76 8.62 -5.82
N THR A 189 -7.22 7.48 -5.39
CA THR A 189 -7.67 6.79 -4.16
C THR A 189 -7.68 7.73 -2.94
N SER A 190 -6.70 8.61 -2.83
CA SER A 190 -6.54 9.52 -1.69
C SER A 190 -7.48 10.72 -1.80
N LEU A 191 -7.62 11.27 -3.00
CA LEU A 191 -8.56 12.35 -3.30
C LEU A 191 -10.01 11.90 -3.08
N THR A 192 -10.38 10.70 -3.52
CA THR A 192 -11.71 10.12 -3.23
C THR A 192 -11.94 10.01 -1.73
N SER A 193 -10.94 9.59 -0.96
CA SER A 193 -11.07 9.48 0.51
C SER A 193 -11.30 10.86 1.16
N VAL A 194 -10.58 11.90 0.70
CA VAL A 194 -10.82 13.29 1.14
C VAL A 194 -12.25 13.72 0.83
N LEU A 195 -12.70 13.55 -0.41
CA LEU A 195 -14.04 13.97 -0.86
C LEU A 195 -15.16 13.31 -0.07
N VAL A 196 -15.05 12.00 0.18
CA VAL A 196 -16.02 11.24 0.98
C VAL A 196 -16.10 11.80 2.40
N VAL A 197 -14.96 11.98 3.06
CA VAL A 197 -14.93 12.43 4.46
C VAL A 197 -15.41 13.87 4.60
N GLU A 198 -15.03 14.76 3.68
CA GLU A 198 -15.53 16.14 3.65
C GLU A 198 -17.06 16.18 3.48
N SER A 199 -17.62 15.31 2.63
CA SER A 199 -19.07 15.21 2.43
C SER A 199 -19.77 14.77 3.71
N LEU A 200 -19.27 13.72 4.39
CA LEU A 200 -19.83 13.24 5.66
C LEU A 200 -19.77 14.29 6.77
N ILE A 201 -18.66 15.03 6.86
CA ILE A 201 -18.53 16.14 7.82
C ILE A 201 -19.57 17.22 7.52
N ALA A 202 -19.72 17.63 6.26
CA ALA A 202 -20.72 18.62 5.86
C ALA A 202 -22.16 18.17 6.17
N GLU A 203 -22.49 16.92 5.89
CA GLU A 203 -23.78 16.32 6.21
C GLU A 203 -24.04 16.35 7.73
N SER A 204 -23.07 15.94 8.54
CA SER A 204 -23.19 15.94 10.01
C SER A 204 -23.43 17.34 10.60
N MET A 205 -22.78 18.36 10.02
CA MET A 205 -23.00 19.76 10.42
C MET A 205 -24.39 20.23 10.04
N SER A 206 -24.87 19.90 8.83
CA SER A 206 -26.21 20.28 8.37
C SER A 206 -27.33 19.64 9.21
N ALA A 207 -27.14 18.40 9.67
CA ALA A 207 -28.07 17.69 10.53
C ALA A 207 -28.12 18.25 11.96
N THR A 208 -27.03 18.88 12.42
CA THR A 208 -26.91 19.40 13.79
C THR A 208 -27.45 20.83 13.92
N VAL A 209 -27.56 21.60 12.82
CA VAL A 209 -28.19 22.93 12.82
C VAL A 209 -29.72 22.76 12.87
N PRO A 210 -30.40 23.07 13.99
CA PRO A 210 -31.86 22.95 14.04
C PRO A 210 -32.47 24.07 13.18
N LEU A 211 -33.58 23.76 12.49
CA LEU A 211 -34.41 24.68 11.71
C LEU A 211 -35.07 25.79 12.58
N ILE A 212 -34.29 26.62 13.28
CA ILE A 212 -34.76 27.74 14.15
C ILE A 212 -35.17 28.96 13.29
N GLY A 213 -35.57 28.75 12.03
CA GLY A 213 -35.63 29.81 11.03
C GLY A 213 -36.93 29.96 10.25
N ARG A 214 -37.98 29.16 10.49
CA ARG A 214 -39.31 29.48 9.93
C ARG A 214 -40.04 30.42 10.88
N VAL A 215 -39.67 31.69 10.80
CA VAL A 215 -40.52 32.78 11.29
C VAL A 215 -41.83 32.69 10.50
N GLU A 216 -42.90 32.27 11.16
CA GLU A 216 -44.26 32.53 10.71
C GLU A 216 -44.43 34.05 10.59
N ARG A 217 -44.27 34.57 9.38
CA ARG A 217 -44.98 35.79 9.00
C ARG A 217 -46.24 35.35 8.29
N SER A 218 -47.35 35.42 8.99
CA SER A 218 -48.66 35.59 8.38
C SER A 218 -49.45 36.57 9.23
N ALA A 219 -50.04 37.52 8.50
CA ALA A 219 -50.66 38.77 8.89
C ALA A 219 -51.76 38.67 9.94
#